data_AF-A0A4V2YTC5-F1
#
_entry.id   AF-A0A4V2YTC5-F1
#
_cell.length_a   1.000
_cell.length_b   1.000
_cell.length_c   1.000
_cell.angle_alpha   90.00
_cell.angle_beta   90.00
_cell.angle_gamma   90.00
#
_symmetry.space_group_name_H-M   'P 1'
#
loop_
_entity.id
_entity.type
_entity.pdbx_description
1 polymer ?
#
loop_
_entity_poly.entity_id
_entity_poly.type
_entity_poly.pdbx_seq_one_letter_code
_entity_poly.pdbx_strand_id
1 'polypeptide(L)'
;MRPRLVVDYGLAKRAALAELRSGSLTRDDACDAHPYLLRAAKHHGEPTEAPCPVCERERLTHVTYVYGDELGRYEGRVKATAELAAMDREYGEFRVYVVEVCQSCAWNHLAMSYVLGHGE
;
A
#
# COMPACT_ATOMS: atom_id res chain seq x y z
N MET A 1 -2.36 -18.98 2.30
CA MET A 1 -3.01 -17.66 2.34
C MET A 1 -4.01 -17.55 1.20
N ARG A 2 -5.30 -17.45 1.53
CA ARG A 2 -6.37 -17.26 0.53
C ARG A 2 -7.03 -15.90 0.80
N PRO A 3 -6.67 -14.85 0.04
CA PRO A 3 -7.24 -13.52 0.27
C PRO A 3 -8.74 -13.51 -0.02
N ARG A 4 -9.49 -12.79 0.81
CA ARG A 4 -10.94 -12.57 0.68
C ARG A 4 -11.22 -11.08 0.57
N LEU A 5 -12.43 -10.72 0.10
CA LEU A 5 -12.88 -9.32 0.00
C LEU A 5 -11.83 -8.41 -0.67
N VAL A 6 -11.25 -8.89 -1.78
CA VAL A 6 -10.19 -8.19 -2.51
C VAL A 6 -10.77 -6.98 -3.24
N VAL A 7 -10.18 -5.81 -3.01
CA VAL A 7 -10.50 -4.56 -3.70
C VAL A 7 -9.25 -4.04 -4.39
N ASP A 8 -9.33 -3.85 -5.70
CA ASP A 8 -8.30 -3.22 -6.52
C ASP A 8 -8.62 -1.73 -6.70
N TYR A 9 -7.66 -0.87 -6.38
CA TYR A 9 -7.83 0.58 -6.43
C TYR A 9 -7.22 1.21 -7.70
N GLY A 10 -6.92 0.41 -8.72
CA GLY A 10 -6.35 0.86 -9.99
C GLY A 10 -7.25 1.84 -10.75
N LEU A 11 -8.57 1.78 -10.58
CA LEU A 11 -9.48 2.78 -11.14
C LEU A 11 -9.28 4.17 -10.50
N ALA A 12 -9.18 4.21 -9.16
CA ALA A 12 -8.90 5.44 -8.43
C ALA A 12 -7.52 6.01 -8.81
N LYS A 13 -6.51 5.13 -8.95
CA LYS A 13 -5.17 5.53 -9.43
C LYS A 13 -5.25 6.19 -10.81
N ARG A 14 -5.97 5.58 -11.76
CA ARG A 14 -6.13 6.13 -13.11
C ARG A 14 -6.85 7.48 -13.10
N ALA A 15 -7.83 7.66 -12.22
CA ALA A 15 -8.54 8.93 -12.05
C ALA A 15 -7.59 10.03 -11.54
N ALA A 16 -6.84 9.78 -10.46
CA ALA A 16 -5.86 10.73 -9.92
C ALA A 16 -4.80 11.13 -10.97
N LEU A 17 -4.32 10.16 -11.76
CA LEU A 17 -3.40 10.45 -12.87
C LEU A 17 -4.05 11.25 -14.00
N ALA A 18 -5.36 11.08 -14.25
CA ALA A 18 -6.08 11.90 -15.22
C ALA A 18 -6.24 13.34 -14.72
N GLU A 19 -6.54 13.52 -13.44
CA GLU A 19 -6.63 14.84 -12.80
C GLU A 19 -5.29 15.57 -12.87
N LEU A 20 -4.18 14.88 -12.56
CA LEU A 20 -2.82 15.40 -12.74
C LEU A 20 -2.55 15.87 -14.17
N ARG A 21 -2.90 15.05 -15.17
CA ARG A 21 -2.71 15.40 -16.58
C ARG A 21 -3.57 16.59 -17.02
N SER A 22 -4.77 16.72 -16.45
CA SER A 22 -5.68 17.84 -16.73
C SER A 22 -5.32 19.12 -15.97
N GLY A 23 -4.46 19.05 -14.95
CA GLY A 23 -4.10 20.16 -14.08
C GLY A 23 -5.09 20.42 -12.94
N SER A 24 -6.14 19.61 -12.79
CA SER A 24 -7.10 19.70 -11.67
C SER A 24 -6.51 19.26 -10.33
N LEU A 25 -5.48 18.41 -10.36
CA LEU A 25 -4.68 18.01 -9.21
C LEU A 25 -3.25 18.51 -9.42
N THR A 26 -2.68 19.22 -8.45
CA THR A 26 -1.30 19.68 -8.58
C THR A 26 -0.33 18.55 -8.29
N ARG A 27 0.91 18.68 -8.77
CA ARG A 27 1.94 17.71 -8.46
C ARG A 27 2.18 17.61 -6.96
N ASP A 28 2.23 18.74 -6.25
CA ASP A 28 2.53 18.76 -4.81
C ASP A 28 1.40 18.09 -4.00
N ASP A 29 0.15 18.25 -4.41
CA ASP A 29 -1.00 17.57 -3.78
C ASP A 29 -1.02 16.07 -4.04
N ALA A 30 -0.54 15.63 -5.21
CA ALA A 30 -0.45 14.21 -5.55
C ALA A 30 0.81 13.51 -5.02
N CYS A 31 1.83 14.29 -4.70
CA CYS A 31 3.16 13.85 -4.30
C CYS A 31 3.41 14.16 -2.82
N ASP A 32 2.44 13.81 -1.99
CA ASP A 32 2.33 14.22 -0.60
C ASP A 32 2.60 13.08 0.40
N ALA A 33 3.20 11.96 -0.05
CA ALA A 33 3.44 10.80 0.80
C ALA A 33 4.14 11.19 2.10
N HIS A 34 3.46 10.93 3.22
CA HIS A 34 3.93 11.34 4.54
C HIS A 34 5.32 10.75 4.85
N PRO A 35 6.23 11.48 5.55
CA PRO A 35 7.57 11.00 5.84
C PRO A 35 7.65 9.62 6.53
N TYR A 36 6.63 9.26 7.31
CA TYR A 36 6.55 7.92 7.90
C TYR A 36 6.35 6.82 6.85
N LEU A 37 5.50 7.06 5.85
CA LEU A 37 5.26 6.12 4.75
C LEU A 37 6.52 5.97 3.88
N LEU A 38 7.24 7.06 3.62
CA LEU A 38 8.53 7.00 2.91
C LEU A 38 9.58 6.19 3.68
N ARG A 39 9.65 6.35 5.00
CA ARG A 39 10.53 5.53 5.86
C ARG A 39 10.11 4.07 5.86
N ALA A 40 8.81 3.79 5.93
CA ALA A 40 8.29 2.43 5.83
C ALA A 40 8.66 1.79 4.49
N ALA A 41 8.47 2.49 3.37
CA ALA A 41 8.89 2.03 2.04
C ALA A 41 10.39 1.72 1.99
N LYS A 42 11.22 2.59 2.57
CA LYS A 42 12.67 2.41 2.57
C LYS A 42 13.14 1.18 3.36
N HIS A 43 12.53 0.89 4.50
CA HIS A 43 13.02 -0.13 5.44
C HIS A 43 12.25 -1.45 5.41
N HIS A 44 10.98 -1.41 5.01
CA HIS A 44 10.06 -2.53 5.08
C HIS A 44 9.26 -2.73 3.78
N GLY A 45 9.49 -1.88 2.77
CA GLY A 45 8.77 -1.96 1.51
C GLY A 45 9.35 -3.01 0.57
N GLU A 46 8.51 -3.49 -0.34
CA GLU A 46 8.85 -4.46 -1.37
C GLU A 46 8.93 -3.75 -2.73
N PRO A 47 10.07 -3.81 -3.44
CA PRO A 47 10.20 -3.16 -4.74
C PRO A 47 9.30 -3.82 -5.78
N THR A 48 8.74 -3.01 -6.67
CA THR A 48 7.97 -3.48 -7.82
C THR A 48 8.75 -3.23 -9.12
N GLU A 49 8.28 -3.81 -10.22
CA GLU A 49 8.83 -3.52 -11.56
C GLU A 49 8.18 -2.27 -12.20
N ALA A 50 7.13 -1.72 -11.60
CA ALA A 50 6.38 -0.61 -12.17
C ALA A 50 7.13 0.73 -11.95
N PRO A 51 7.43 1.50 -13.01
CA PRO A 51 7.98 2.84 -12.84
C PRO A 51 6.93 3.78 -12.21
N CYS A 52 7.40 4.81 -11.51
CA CYS A 52 6.52 5.83 -10.98
C CYS A 52 5.81 6.58 -12.14
N PRO A 53 4.48 6.64 -12.16
CA PRO A 53 3.72 7.26 -13.25
C PRO A 53 3.80 8.81 -13.26
N VAL A 54 4.42 9.41 -12.24
CA VAL A 54 4.55 10.87 -12.10
C VAL A 54 5.95 11.36 -12.45
N CYS A 55 6.99 10.70 -11.93
CA CYS A 55 8.37 11.15 -12.15
C CYS A 55 9.19 10.24 -13.06
N GLU A 56 8.80 8.98 -13.26
CA GLU A 56 9.51 7.98 -14.06
C GLU A 56 10.98 7.73 -13.65
N ARG A 57 11.46 8.31 -12.54
CA ARG A 57 12.85 8.21 -12.06
C ARG A 57 13.12 6.96 -11.22
N GLU A 58 12.10 6.45 -10.55
CA GLU A 58 12.20 5.33 -9.60
C GLU A 58 11.06 4.34 -9.83
N ARG A 59 11.31 3.09 -9.46
CA ARG A 59 10.26 2.07 -9.37
C ARG A 59 9.42 2.28 -8.12
N LEU A 60 8.15 1.90 -8.19
CA LEU A 60 7.27 1.95 -7.04
C LEU A 60 7.64 0.88 -6.02
N THR A 61 7.47 1.20 -4.74
CA THR A 61 7.63 0.27 -3.63
C THR A 61 6.27 0.02 -2.99
N HIS A 62 5.93 -1.24 -2.74
CA HIS A 62 4.75 -1.61 -1.96
C HIS A 62 5.05 -1.59 -0.47
N VAL A 63 4.19 -0.95 0.31
CA VAL A 63 4.20 -0.96 1.76
C VAL A 63 2.90 -1.59 2.22
N THR A 64 3.02 -2.64 3.02
CA THR A 64 1.86 -3.42 3.45
C THR A 64 1.55 -3.16 4.91
N TYR A 65 0.34 -2.68 5.18
CA TYR A 65 -0.18 -2.41 6.52
C TYR A 65 -1.24 -3.44 6.89
N VAL A 66 -1.28 -3.84 8.17
CA VAL A 66 -2.24 -4.79 8.71
C VAL A 66 -3.09 -4.13 9.80
N TYR A 67 -4.40 -4.39 9.78
CA TYR A 67 -5.37 -3.86 10.74
C TYR A 67 -6.38 -4.94 11.12
N GLY A 68 -6.70 -5.07 12.40
CA GLY A 68 -7.66 -6.04 12.90
C GLY A 68 -7.65 -6.06 14.42
N ASP A 69 -8.82 -6.27 15.02
CA ASP A 69 -9.00 -6.16 16.48
C ASP A 69 -8.17 -7.21 17.24
N GLU A 70 -8.00 -8.39 16.63
CA GLU A 70 -7.22 -9.49 17.22
C GLU A 70 -5.70 -9.32 17.09
N LEU A 71 -5.22 -8.32 16.34
CA LEU A 71 -3.78 -8.08 16.17
C LEU A 71 -3.13 -7.45 17.40
N GLY A 72 -3.93 -6.85 18.30
CA GLY A 72 -3.46 -6.16 19.50
C GLY A 72 -2.32 -5.18 19.19
N ARG A 73 -1.11 -5.47 19.68
CA ARG A 73 0.08 -4.60 19.48
C ARG A 73 0.54 -4.45 18.03
N TYR A 74 0.08 -5.32 17.13
CA TYR A 74 0.46 -5.34 15.71
C TYR A 74 -0.50 -4.56 14.81
N GLU A 75 -1.59 -4.04 15.36
CA GLU A 75 -2.53 -3.19 14.64
C GLU A 75 -1.83 -1.93 14.08
N GLY A 76 -2.10 -1.61 12.82
CA GLY A 76 -1.52 -0.46 12.11
C GLY A 76 -0.03 -0.58 11.77
N ARG A 77 0.60 -1.75 11.95
CA ARG A 77 2.03 -1.93 11.64
C ARG A 77 2.27 -2.34 10.20
N VAL A 78 3.48 -1.99 9.75
CA VAL A 78 4.01 -2.46 8.46
C VAL A 78 4.50 -3.90 8.62
N LYS A 79 4.17 -4.74 7.63
CA LYS A 79 4.54 -6.16 7.59
C LYS A 79 5.03 -6.55 6.21
N ALA A 80 6.06 -7.38 6.14
CA ALA A 80 6.47 -7.98 4.87
C ALA A 80 5.40 -8.98 4.41
N THR A 81 5.24 -9.15 3.10
CA THR A 81 4.29 -10.10 2.50
C THR A 81 4.55 -11.53 2.99
N ALA A 82 5.82 -11.89 3.23
CA ALA A 82 6.20 -13.18 3.80
C ALA A 82 5.69 -13.40 5.24
N GLU A 83 5.59 -12.33 6.05
CA GLU A 83 5.05 -12.41 7.42
C GLU A 83 3.53 -12.66 7.41
N LEU A 84 2.82 -12.20 6.39
CA LEU A 84 1.36 -12.34 6.28
C LEU A 84 0.93 -13.81 6.27
N ALA A 85 1.73 -14.70 5.67
CA ALA A 85 1.41 -16.13 5.62
C ALA A 85 1.48 -16.80 7.02
N ALA A 86 2.31 -16.29 7.92
CA ALA A 86 2.33 -16.72 9.31
C ALA A 86 1.17 -16.10 10.08
N MET A 87 0.90 -14.81 9.88
CA MET A 87 -0.21 -14.10 10.54
C MET A 87 -1.57 -14.66 10.16
N ASP A 88 -1.77 -15.03 8.89
CA ASP A 88 -2.96 -15.70 8.36
C ASP A 88 -3.27 -16.99 9.14
N ARG A 89 -2.26 -17.60 9.79
CA ARG A 89 -2.41 -18.80 10.63
C ARG A 89 -2.61 -18.55 12.12
N GLU A 90 -2.16 -17.40 12.59
CA GLU A 90 -2.03 -17.11 14.02
C GLU A 90 -3.17 -16.23 14.54
N TYR A 91 -3.70 -15.37 13.68
CA TYR A 91 -4.73 -14.38 14.02
C TYR A 91 -6.05 -14.71 13.29
N GLY A 92 -7.18 -14.32 13.88
CA GLY A 92 -8.48 -14.31 13.22
C GLY A 92 -8.54 -13.24 12.13
N GLU A 93 -9.72 -12.67 11.87
CA GLU A 93 -9.90 -11.80 10.71
C GLU A 93 -9.07 -10.49 10.83
N PHE A 94 -8.22 -10.22 9.82
CA PHE A 94 -7.54 -8.94 9.68
C PHE A 94 -7.51 -8.46 8.23
N ARG A 95 -7.54 -7.14 8.06
CA ARG A 95 -7.48 -6.45 6.77
C ARG A 95 -6.06 -6.00 6.47
N VAL A 96 -5.65 -6.21 5.23
CA VAL A 96 -4.36 -5.83 4.67
C VAL A 96 -4.58 -4.72 3.66
N TYR A 97 -3.75 -3.68 3.74
CA TYR A 97 -3.71 -2.58 2.78
C TYR A 97 -2.32 -2.50 2.18
N VAL A 98 -2.25 -2.55 0.85
CA VAL A 98 -1.00 -2.42 0.10
C VAL A 98 -0.96 -1.04 -0.53
N VAL A 99 -0.05 -0.20 -0.07
CA VAL A 99 0.16 1.16 -0.57
C VAL A 99 1.38 1.16 -1.47
N GLU A 100 1.25 1.62 -2.72
CA GLU A 100 2.39 1.88 -3.58
C GLU A 100 2.96 3.29 -3.29
N VAL A 101 4.28 3.41 -3.29
CA VAL A 101 4.99 4.64 -2.91
C VAL A 101 6.20 4.85 -3.83
N CYS A 102 6.40 6.07 -4.31
CA CYS A 102 7.62 6.48 -5.00
C CYS A 102 8.58 7.15 -4.01
N GLN A 103 9.78 6.59 -3.84
CA GLN A 103 10.79 7.15 -2.95
C GLN A 103 11.44 8.45 -3.49
N SER A 104 11.27 8.77 -4.77
CA SER A 104 11.85 9.98 -5.39
C SER A 104 10.93 11.19 -5.34
N CYS A 105 9.66 11.02 -5.70
CA CYS A 105 8.72 12.14 -5.79
C CYS A 105 7.63 12.10 -4.74
N ALA A 106 7.61 11.14 -3.81
CA ALA A 106 6.57 11.04 -2.79
C ALA A 106 5.15 10.86 -3.34
N TRP A 107 4.99 10.36 -4.57
CA TRP A 107 3.70 9.80 -5.01
C TRP A 107 3.34 8.59 -4.15
N ASN A 108 2.09 8.51 -3.69
CA ASN A 108 1.54 7.28 -3.14
C ASN A 108 0.09 7.05 -3.57
N HIS A 109 -0.30 5.78 -3.63
CA HIS A 109 -1.68 5.41 -3.86
C HIS A 109 -1.98 4.06 -3.19
N LEU A 110 -3.22 3.82 -2.77
CA LEU A 110 -3.62 2.48 -2.34
C LEU A 110 -3.66 1.58 -3.58
N ALA A 111 -2.93 0.47 -3.60
CA ALA A 111 -2.90 -0.45 -4.73
C ALA A 111 -4.04 -1.48 -4.62
N MET A 112 -4.12 -2.14 -3.48
CA MET A 112 -5.16 -3.12 -3.17
C MET A 112 -5.42 -3.21 -1.67
N SER A 113 -6.60 -3.69 -1.31
CA SER A 113 -6.89 -4.17 0.04
C SER A 113 -7.55 -5.53 -0.01
N TYR A 114 -7.34 -6.34 1.02
CA TYR A 114 -7.93 -7.67 1.14
C TYR A 114 -7.96 -8.12 2.58
N VAL A 115 -8.75 -9.14 2.88
CA VAL A 115 -8.88 -9.72 4.21
C VAL A 115 -8.20 -11.09 4.25
N LEU A 116 -7.47 -11.31 5.34
CA LEU A 116 -6.77 -12.55 5.70
C LEU A 116 -7.22 -13.01 7.09
N GLY A 117 -6.71 -14.17 7.50
CA GLY A 117 -7.01 -14.77 8.79
C GLY A 117 -8.00 -15.91 8.68
N HIS A 118 -8.00 -16.74 9.71
CA HIS A 118 -8.94 -17.85 9.86
C HIS A 118 -10.27 -17.28 10.33
N GLY A 119 -11.18 -17.04 9.40
CA GLY A 119 -12.57 -16.72 9.75
C GLY A 119 -13.26 -17.96 10.30
N GLU A 120 -13.18 -18.16 11.61
CA GLU A 120 -14.15 -18.94 12.38
C GLU A 120 -15.14 -18.00 13.07
#